data_AF-A0A0N8KN47-F1
#
_entry.id   AF-A0A0N8KN47-F1
#
_cell.length_a   1.000
_cell.length_b   1.000
_cell.length_c   1.000
_cell.angle_alpha   90.00
_cell.angle_beta   90.00
_cell.angle_gamma   90.00
#
_symmetry.space_group_name_H-M   'P 1'
#
loop_
_entity.id
_entity.type
_entity.pdbx_description
1 polymer ?
#
loop_
_entity_poly.entity_id
_entity_poly.type
_entity_poly.pdbx_seq_one_letter_code
_entity_poly.pdbx_strand_id
1 'polypeptide(L)'
;MPIALLVPLGIIGGLVSGIFGITPSTHAQPSGRLNPVRDPNQVPTARYGRGEAVDLSLIVEEWRDRYPTIPIFVCSCNAETCGDTDRWPFRAYVRYQPLVALGDFNAAHNEDTGFNCFEMETGRRPE
;
A
#
# COMPACT_ATOMS: atom_id res chain seq x y z
N MET A 1 -9.36 27.19 -38.83
CA MET A 1 -8.61 28.41 -38.51
C MET A 1 -7.90 28.19 -37.18
N PRO A 2 -6.56 28.09 -37.13
CA PRO A 2 -5.83 28.02 -35.86
C PRO A 2 -5.50 29.43 -35.36
N ILE A 3 -5.82 29.74 -34.10
CA ILE A 3 -5.32 30.93 -33.41
C ILE A 3 -4.18 30.48 -32.50
N ALA A 4 -2.96 30.75 -32.95
CA ALA A 4 -1.79 30.83 -32.08
C ALA A 4 -1.89 32.12 -31.26
N LEU A 5 -1.67 32.05 -29.95
CA LEU A 5 -1.40 33.24 -29.15
C LEU A 5 -0.06 33.09 -28.43
N LEU A 6 0.77 34.10 -28.66
CA LEU A 6 2.14 34.29 -28.19
C LEU A 6 2.21 34.69 -26.71
N VAL A 7 3.35 34.32 -26.13
CA VAL A 7 3.93 34.60 -24.80
C VAL A 7 4.09 36.11 -24.53
N PRO A 8 4.17 36.54 -23.25
CA PRO A 8 5.43 37.18 -22.85
C PRO A 8 6.00 36.69 -21.50
N LEU A 9 7.33 36.56 -21.51
CA LEU A 9 8.22 36.42 -20.37
C LEU A 9 8.11 37.63 -19.43
N GLY A 10 8.14 37.36 -18.13
CA GLY A 10 8.45 38.35 -17.09
C GLY A 10 9.67 37.91 -16.29
N ILE A 11 10.84 38.45 -16.63
CA ILE A 11 12.06 38.40 -15.81
C ILE A 11 12.23 39.80 -15.19
N ILE A 12 12.11 39.89 -13.86
CA ILE A 12 12.67 40.96 -13.01
C ILE A 12 12.98 40.24 -11.69
N GLY A 13 14.23 40.01 -11.26
CA GLY A 13 15.29 40.98 -11.05
C GLY A 13 15.36 41.26 -9.54
N GLY A 14 16.38 40.73 -8.84
CA GLY A 14 16.54 40.95 -7.41
C GLY A 14 17.65 40.13 -6.75
N LEU A 15 18.91 40.51 -7.00
CA LEU A 15 20.08 40.13 -6.21
C LEU A 15 19.99 40.80 -4.83
N VAL A 16 20.02 40.02 -3.75
CA VAL A 16 20.50 40.49 -2.45
C VAL A 16 21.43 39.43 -1.88
N SER A 17 22.73 39.72 -1.93
CA SER A 17 23.77 39.04 -1.17
C SER A 17 23.56 39.34 0.31
N GLY A 18 23.50 38.28 1.13
CA GLY A 18 23.49 38.37 2.59
C GLY A 18 24.19 37.16 3.18
N ILE A 19 25.51 37.25 3.33
CA ILE A 19 26.31 36.30 4.11
C ILE A 19 26.13 36.68 5.59
N PHE A 20 25.46 35.83 6.36
CA PHE A 20 25.66 35.73 7.81
C PHE A 20 25.55 34.26 8.22
N GLY A 21 26.68 33.70 8.63
CA GLY A 21 26.77 32.35 9.16
C GLY A 21 26.14 32.27 10.55
N ILE A 22 25.43 31.17 10.78
CA ILE A 22 25.32 30.53 12.09
C ILE A 22 25.24 29.03 11.78
N THR A 23 26.28 28.27 12.09
CA THR A 23 26.23 26.81 12.11
C THR A 23 25.43 26.37 13.32
N PRO A 24 24.24 25.78 13.19
CA PRO A 24 23.70 25.01 14.31
C PRO A 24 24.59 23.78 14.44
N SER A 25 25.30 23.69 15.56
CA SER A 25 25.85 22.42 16.02
C SER A 25 24.66 21.50 16.26
N THR A 26 24.30 20.69 15.27
CA THR A 26 23.33 19.61 15.46
C THR A 26 23.98 18.63 16.43
N HIS A 27 23.65 18.76 17.72
CA HIS A 27 23.75 17.64 18.64
C HIS A 27 22.96 16.52 17.98
N ALA A 28 23.66 15.50 17.49
CA ALA A 28 23.05 14.24 17.10
C ALA A 28 22.38 13.69 18.35
N GLN A 29 21.08 13.96 18.51
CA GLN A 29 20.29 13.23 19.49
C GLN A 29 20.36 11.76 19.08
N PRO A 30 20.69 10.84 20.00
CA PRO A 30 20.48 9.43 19.74
C PRO A 30 18.97 9.26 19.61
N SER A 31 18.48 9.22 18.37
CA SER A 31 17.12 8.86 18.03
C SER A 31 16.94 7.38 18.37
N GLY A 32 16.80 7.08 19.66
CA GLY A 32 16.15 5.85 20.08
C GLY A 32 14.75 5.90 19.49
N ARG A 33 14.56 5.26 18.33
CA ARG A 33 13.24 5.01 17.76
C ARG A 33 12.48 4.17 18.78
N LEU A 34 11.77 4.83 19.69
CA LEU A 34 10.56 4.25 20.23
C LEU A 34 9.67 4.05 19.01
N ASN A 35 9.57 2.81 18.51
CA ASN A 35 8.54 2.49 17.53
C ASN A 35 7.21 2.84 18.21
N PRO A 36 6.47 3.87 17.76
CA PRO A 36 5.17 4.11 18.33
C PRO A 36 4.36 2.84 18.11
N VAL A 37 3.79 2.30 19.20
CA VAL A 37 2.86 1.18 19.11
C VAL A 37 1.76 1.62 18.15
N ARG A 38 1.73 1.08 16.93
CA ARG A 38 0.66 1.36 15.96
C ARG A 38 -0.65 0.89 16.58
N ASP A 39 -1.66 1.76 16.64
CA ASP A 39 -3.02 1.35 17.00
C ASP A 39 -3.46 0.20 16.06
N PRO A 40 -3.70 -1.01 16.58
CA PRO A 40 -4.10 -2.15 15.78
C PRO A 40 -5.36 -1.92 14.96
N ASN A 41 -6.21 -0.95 15.34
CA ASN A 41 -7.44 -0.63 14.61
C ASN A 41 -7.21 0.29 13.42
N GLN A 42 -6.08 1.00 13.38
CA GLN A 42 -5.77 1.99 12.33
C GLN A 42 -4.86 1.45 11.24
N VAL A 43 -4.35 0.22 11.40
CA VAL A 43 -3.48 -0.38 10.40
C VAL A 43 -4.24 -0.75 9.11
N PRO A 44 -3.59 -0.68 7.94
CA PRO A 44 -4.22 -0.96 6.64
C PRO A 44 -5.05 -2.26 6.58
N THR A 45 -4.53 -3.36 7.13
CA THR A 45 -5.18 -4.68 7.13
C THR A 45 -6.50 -4.67 7.91
N ALA A 46 -6.53 -4.00 9.06
CA ALA A 46 -7.72 -3.88 9.90
C ALA A 46 -8.78 -2.98 9.25
N ARG A 47 -8.35 -1.85 8.67
CA ARG A 47 -9.20 -0.93 7.90
C ARG A 47 -9.83 -1.64 6.71
N TYR A 48 -9.02 -2.40 5.96
CA TYR A 48 -9.50 -3.22 4.85
C TYR A 48 -10.47 -4.30 5.31
N GLY A 49 -10.23 -4.96 6.44
CA GLY A 49 -11.20 -5.91 7.00
C GLY A 49 -12.58 -5.31 7.34
N ARG A 50 -12.66 -3.99 7.57
CA ARG A 50 -13.92 -3.29 7.88
C ARG A 50 -14.69 -2.78 6.67
N GLY A 51 -14.23 -3.09 5.45
CA GLY A 51 -14.88 -2.60 4.24
C GLY A 51 -14.28 -1.31 3.67
N GLU A 52 -13.32 -0.67 4.36
CA GLU A 52 -12.73 0.58 3.87
C GLU A 52 -12.01 0.36 2.53
N ALA A 53 -12.00 1.41 1.69
CA ALA A 53 -11.18 1.47 0.49
C ALA A 53 -9.73 1.77 0.89
N VAL A 54 -8.91 0.71 0.94
CA VAL A 54 -7.49 0.77 1.28
C VAL A 54 -6.70 0.32 0.06
N ASP A 55 -5.64 1.05 -0.29
CA ASP A 55 -4.70 0.62 -1.32
C ASP A 55 -4.04 -0.69 -0.88
N LEU A 56 -4.10 -1.71 -1.73
CA LEU A 56 -3.54 -3.03 -1.44
C LEU A 56 -2.03 -2.96 -1.15
N SER A 57 -1.31 -2.00 -1.74
CA SER A 57 0.12 -1.77 -1.44
C SER A 57 0.37 -1.44 0.03
N LEU A 58 -0.52 -0.69 0.68
CA LEU A 58 -0.41 -0.37 2.10
C LEU A 58 -0.58 -1.60 3.00
N ILE A 59 -1.43 -2.55 2.57
CA ILE A 59 -1.60 -3.84 3.26
C ILE A 59 -0.32 -4.68 3.10
N VAL A 60 0.24 -4.72 1.89
CA VAL A 60 1.51 -5.41 1.61
C VAL A 60 2.66 -4.83 2.44
N GLU A 61 2.79 -3.51 2.49
CA GLU A 61 3.81 -2.82 3.27
C GLU A 61 3.69 -3.10 4.77
N GLU A 62 2.46 -3.01 5.31
CA GLU A 62 2.21 -3.35 6.71
C GLU A 62 2.58 -4.80 7.01
N TRP A 63 2.19 -5.73 6.15
CA TRP A 63 2.40 -7.15 6.38
C TRP A 63 3.88 -7.53 6.27
N ARG A 64 4.61 -6.98 5.30
CA ARG A 64 6.07 -7.19 5.19
C ARG A 64 6.85 -6.63 6.37
N ASP A 65 6.44 -5.48 6.89
CA ASP A 65 7.07 -4.89 8.09
C ASP A 65 6.86 -5.77 9.33
N ARG A 66 5.64 -6.31 9.52
CA ARG A 66 5.28 -7.07 10.73
C ARG A 66 5.63 -8.55 10.66
N TYR A 67 5.48 -9.16 9.48
CA TYR A 67 5.58 -10.60 9.27
C TYR A 67 6.41 -10.91 8.00
N PRO A 68 7.71 -10.59 8.00
CA PRO A 68 8.54 -10.67 6.79
C PRO A 68 8.72 -12.10 6.24
N THR A 69 8.40 -13.13 7.03
CA THR A 69 8.51 -14.53 6.62
C THR A 69 7.18 -15.13 6.16
N ILE A 70 6.06 -14.41 6.30
CA ILE A 70 4.75 -14.89 5.85
C ILE A 70 4.55 -14.46 4.39
N PRO A 71 4.33 -15.40 3.46
CA PRO A 71 4.15 -15.10 2.05
C PRO A 71 2.87 -14.28 1.83
N ILE A 72 2.91 -13.41 0.81
CA ILE A 72 1.76 -12.62 0.38
C ILE A 72 1.37 -13.07 -1.02
N PHE A 73 0.09 -13.31 -1.22
CA PHE A 73 -0.46 -13.73 -2.49
C PHE A 73 -1.28 -12.60 -3.10
N VAL A 74 -1.13 -12.41 -4.41
CA VAL A 74 -2.08 -11.63 -5.21
C VAL A 74 -3.11 -12.59 -5.76
N CYS A 75 -4.37 -12.31 -5.48
CA CYS A 75 -5.48 -13.10 -5.93
C CYS A 75 -6.35 -12.26 -6.87
N SER A 76 -6.84 -12.87 -7.94
CA SER A 76 -7.78 -12.24 -8.88
C SER A 76 -9.04 -13.09 -9.01
N CYS A 77 -10.21 -12.46 -8.90
CA CYS A 77 -11.48 -13.16 -9.01
C CYS A 77 -11.66 -13.71 -10.44
N ASN A 78 -11.76 -15.03 -10.58
CA ASN A 78 -11.88 -15.70 -11.88
C ASN A 78 -13.32 -16.13 -12.21
N ALA A 79 -14.28 -15.89 -11.31
CA ALA A 79 -15.70 -16.12 -11.50
C ALA A 79 -16.46 -14.80 -11.75
N GLU A 80 -17.79 -14.84 -11.87
CA GLU A 80 -18.62 -13.62 -11.90
C GLU A 80 -18.58 -12.89 -10.55
N THR A 81 -18.62 -13.65 -9.45
CA THR A 81 -18.46 -13.18 -8.08
C THR A 81 -17.57 -14.16 -7.33
N CYS A 82 -16.67 -13.64 -6.50
CA CYS A 82 -15.79 -14.43 -5.63
C CYS A 82 -15.82 -13.90 -4.19
N GLY A 83 -15.29 -14.70 -3.27
CA GLY A 83 -15.08 -14.33 -1.87
C GLY A 83 -16.18 -14.79 -0.93
N ASP A 84 -15.91 -14.62 0.36
CA ASP A 84 -16.77 -15.00 1.47
C ASP A 84 -16.93 -13.80 2.41
N THR A 85 -18.16 -13.51 2.83
CA THR A 85 -18.44 -12.46 3.80
C THR A 85 -18.18 -12.89 5.24
N ASP A 86 -17.99 -14.19 5.49
CA ASP A 86 -17.81 -14.76 6.82
C ASP A 86 -16.32 -14.87 7.23
N ARG A 87 -15.40 -14.66 6.29
CA ARG A 87 -13.96 -14.66 6.53
C ARG A 87 -13.29 -13.42 5.99
N TRP A 88 -12.25 -12.94 6.67
CA TRP A 88 -11.46 -11.79 6.21
C TRP A 88 -11.05 -12.00 4.74
N PRO A 89 -11.24 -11.01 3.87
CA PRO A 89 -11.57 -9.59 4.15
C PRO A 89 -13.08 -9.23 4.21
N PHE A 90 -13.94 -10.22 4.44
CA PHE A 90 -15.38 -10.10 4.73
C PHE A 90 -16.16 -9.37 3.65
N ARG A 91 -15.86 -9.68 2.38
CA ARG A 91 -16.46 -8.99 1.24
C ARG A 91 -16.49 -9.85 -0.01
N ALA A 92 -17.43 -9.53 -0.89
CA ALA A 92 -17.53 -10.10 -2.23
C ALA A 92 -16.73 -9.26 -3.24
N TYR A 93 -16.28 -9.93 -4.30
CA TYR A 93 -15.46 -9.36 -5.36
C TYR A 93 -16.08 -9.64 -6.72
N VAL A 94 -16.05 -8.66 -7.61
CA VAL A 94 -16.44 -8.85 -9.01
C VAL A 94 -15.29 -9.45 -9.81
N ARG A 95 -15.61 -10.03 -10.98
CA ARG A 95 -14.61 -10.61 -11.89
C ARG A 95 -13.41 -9.68 -12.10
N TYR A 96 -12.22 -10.25 -12.01
CA TYR A 96 -10.90 -9.61 -12.13
C TYR A 96 -10.57 -8.56 -11.06
N GLN A 97 -11.44 -8.35 -10.07
CA GLN A 97 -11.10 -7.49 -8.96
C GLN A 97 -10.00 -8.16 -8.13
N PRO A 98 -8.90 -7.45 -7.83
CA PRO A 98 -7.80 -8.00 -7.06
C PRO A 98 -8.05 -7.96 -5.56
N LEU A 99 -7.42 -8.89 -4.84
CA LEU A 99 -7.20 -8.82 -3.41
C LEU A 99 -5.80 -9.33 -3.06
N VAL A 100 -5.36 -9.06 -1.84
CA VAL A 100 -4.17 -9.69 -1.27
C VAL A 100 -4.58 -10.69 -0.20
N ALA A 101 -4.07 -11.91 -0.32
CA ALA A 101 -4.22 -12.93 0.70
C ALA A 101 -2.93 -13.04 1.53
N LEU A 102 -3.09 -12.97 2.84
CA LEU A 102 -1.98 -12.88 3.80
C LEU A 102 -1.68 -14.28 4.35
N GLY A 103 -0.68 -14.96 3.78
CA GLY A 103 -0.30 -16.34 4.10
C GLY A 103 -1.07 -17.41 3.30
N ASP A 104 -0.49 -18.63 3.28
CA ASP A 104 -1.00 -19.77 2.51
C ASP A 104 -2.44 -20.14 2.86
N PHE A 105 -2.80 -20.18 4.15
CA PHE A 105 -4.14 -20.52 4.59
C PHE A 105 -5.22 -19.61 3.99
N ASN A 106 -4.96 -18.29 3.96
CA ASN A 106 -5.90 -17.34 3.39
C ASN A 106 -5.92 -17.44 1.86
N ALA A 107 -4.78 -17.72 1.23
CA ALA A 107 -4.70 -17.87 -0.22
C ALA A 107 -5.43 -19.14 -0.69
N ALA A 108 -5.19 -20.28 -0.05
CA ALA A 108 -5.88 -21.55 -0.32
C ALA A 108 -7.40 -21.40 -0.18
N HIS A 109 -7.85 -20.78 0.91
CA HIS A 109 -9.27 -20.50 1.08
C HIS A 109 -9.84 -19.56 0.01
N ASN A 110 -9.09 -18.54 -0.42
CA ASN A 110 -9.54 -17.70 -1.53
C ASN A 110 -9.62 -18.50 -2.84
N GLU A 111 -8.70 -19.43 -3.11
CA GLU A 111 -8.85 -20.32 -4.27
C GLU A 111 -10.14 -21.14 -4.21
N ASP A 112 -10.50 -21.67 -3.04
CA ASP A 112 -11.77 -22.40 -2.83
C ASP A 112 -13.02 -21.53 -3.06
N THR A 113 -12.89 -20.20 -3.02
CA THR A 113 -13.98 -19.23 -3.21
C THR A 113 -13.95 -18.54 -4.58
N GLY A 114 -13.20 -19.09 -5.54
CA GLY A 114 -13.23 -18.68 -6.95
C GLY A 114 -12.11 -17.74 -7.39
N PHE A 115 -11.09 -17.52 -6.55
CA PHE A 115 -9.91 -16.77 -6.93
C PHE A 115 -8.84 -17.65 -7.60
N ASN A 116 -8.02 -17.04 -8.46
CA ASN A 116 -6.70 -17.57 -8.80
C ASN A 116 -5.66 -16.79 -8.00
N CYS A 117 -4.84 -17.48 -7.20
CA CYS A 117 -3.87 -16.86 -6.30
C CYS A 117 -2.44 -17.26 -6.68
N PHE A 118 -1.54 -16.27 -6.67
CA PHE A 118 -0.10 -16.49 -6.89
C PHE A 118 0.71 -15.68 -5.88
N GLU A 119 1.71 -16.32 -5.30
CA GLU A 119 2.62 -15.69 -4.36
C GLU A 119 3.44 -14.59 -5.05
N MET A 120 3.59 -13.43 -4.42
CA MET A 120 4.15 -12.23 -5.04
C MET A 120 5.60 -12.36 -5.51
N GLU A 121 6.41 -13.19 -4.85
CA GLU A 121 7.86 -13.25 -5.09
C GLU A 121 8.23 -14.44 -5.96
N THR A 122 7.65 -15.61 -5.68
CA THR A 122 7.97 -16.84 -6.42
C THR A 122 6.96 -17.19 -7.51
N GLY A 123 5.76 -16.61 -7.47
CA GLY A 123 4.67 -16.99 -8.36
C GLY A 123 4.08 -18.38 -8.07
N ARG A 124 4.44 -19.03 -6.96
CA ARG A 124 3.86 -20.32 -6.58
C ARG A 124 2.37 -20.18 -6.24
N ARG A 125 1.64 -21.28 -6.37
CA ARG A 125 0.26 -21.39 -5.87
C ARG A 125 0.27 -21.73 -4.37
N PRO A 126 -0.83 -21.44 -3.65
CA PRO A 126 -0.96 -21.89 -2.27
C PRO A 126 -0.96 -23.43 -2.19
N GLU A 127 -0.38 -23.97 -1.12
CA GLU A 127 -0.32 -25.41 -0.80
C GLU A 127 -1.38 -25.82 0.22
#